data_AF-A0A661SG37-F1
#
_entry.id   AF-A0A661SG37-F1
#
_cell.length_a   1.000
_cell.length_b   1.000
_cell.length_c   1.000
_cell.angle_alpha   90.00
_cell.angle_beta   90.00
_cell.angle_gamma   90.00
#
_symmetry.space_group_name_H-M   'P 1'
#
loop_
_entity.id
_entity.type
_entity.pdbx_description
1 polymer ?
#
loop_
_entity_poly.entity_id
_entity_poly.type
_entity_poly.pdbx_seq_one_letter_code
_entity_poly.pdbx_strand_id
1 'polypeptide(L)' 'MTNTVSLQLPNSLHRQACRLAERESVSVSQLVTLALAEKLSALMTQEYLAERAERGNRKKFENAMAKVAETEPEEHDRI' A
#
# COMPACT_ATOMS: atom_id res chain seq x y z
N MET A 1 2.43 14.66 -16.28
CA MET A 1 1.96 16.05 -16.10
C MET A 1 1.90 16.33 -14.62
N THR A 2 2.45 17.43 -14.13
CA THR A 2 2.37 17.85 -12.71
C THR A 2 1.38 19.00 -12.57
N ASN A 3 0.47 18.91 -11.60
CA ASN A 3 -0.48 19.99 -11.29
C ASN A 3 -0.11 20.62 -9.94
N THR A 4 -0.30 21.93 -9.81
CA THR A 4 0.02 22.67 -8.57
C THR A 4 -1.18 22.70 -7.65
N VAL A 5 -0.99 22.32 -6.39
CA VAL A 5 -2.02 22.38 -5.34
C VAL A 5 -1.57 23.35 -4.25
N SER A 6 -2.41 24.32 -3.90
CA SER A 6 -2.17 25.23 -2.78
C SER A 6 -2.89 24.71 -1.54
N LEU A 7 -2.16 24.59 -0.42
CA LEU A 7 -2.65 24.03 0.83
C LEU A 7 -2.31 24.98 1.99
N GLN A 8 -3.21 25.09 2.96
CA GLN A 8 -2.97 25.79 4.21
C GLN A 8 -2.70 24.76 5.29
N LEU A 9 -1.51 24.81 5.90
CA LEU A 9 -1.10 23.90 6.96
C LEU A 9 -1.00 24.66 8.29
N PRO A 10 -1.43 24.08 9.43
CA PRO A 10 -1.13 24.63 10.73
C PRO A 10 0.38 24.82 10.91
N ASN A 11 0.79 25.92 11.55
CA ASN A 11 2.20 26.27 11.76
C ASN A 11 3.02 25.13 12.40
N SER A 12 2.41 24.37 13.32
CA SER A 12 3.04 23.21 13.97
C SER A 12 3.37 22.11 12.96
N LEU A 13 2.44 21.81 12.05
CA LEU A 13 2.58 20.77 11.04
C LEU A 13 3.58 21.17 9.96
N HIS A 14 3.52 22.42 9.49
CA HIS A 14 4.50 22.95 8.54
C HIS A 14 5.93 22.83 9.10
N ARG A 15 6.16 23.24 10.36
CA ARG A 15 7.48 23.11 11.00
C ARG A 15 7.95 21.66 11.11
N GLN A 16 7.04 20.72 11.39
CA GLN A 16 7.40 19.30 11.42
C GLN A 16 7.78 18.78 10.03
N ALA A 17 7.01 19.16 9.00
CA ALA A 17 7.30 18.78 7.62
C ALA A 17 8.65 19.32 7.15
N CYS A 18 9.00 20.57 7.47
CA CYS A 18 10.33 21.14 7.17
C CYS A 18 11.46 20.33 7.82
N ARG A 19 11.37 20.06 9.12
CA ARG A 19 12.40 19.28 9.84
C ARG A 19 12.55 17.86 9.29
N LEU A 20 11.44 17.24 8.91
CA LEU A 20 11.46 15.90 8.32
C LEU A 20 12.11 15.92 6.93
N ALA A 21 11.75 16.88 6.09
CA ALA A 21 12.30 17.05 4.76
C ALA A 21 13.83 17.31 4.81
N GLU A 22 14.28 18.15 5.75
CA GLU A 22 15.71 18.39 6.02
C GLU A 22 16.44 17.10 6.41
N ARG A 23 15.88 16.34 7.35
CA ARG A 23 16.47 15.05 7.79
C ARG A 23 16.59 14.05 6.66
N GLU A 24 15.62 14.02 5.76
CA GLU A 24 15.59 13.10 4.62
C GLU A 24 16.27 13.66 3.37
N SER A 25 16.82 14.89 3.43
CA SER A 25 17.46 15.58 2.30
C SER A 25 16.57 15.70 1.07
N VAL A 26 15.28 15.98 1.28
CA VAL A 26 14.28 16.19 0.23
C VAL A 26 13.60 17.54 0.38
N SER A 27 12.91 18.01 -0.68
CA SER A 27 12.06 19.20 -0.56
C SER A 27 10.76 18.88 0.19
N VAL A 28 10.16 19.89 0.84
CA VAL A 28 8.85 19.75 1.48
C VAL A 28 7.78 19.32 0.48
N SER A 29 7.81 19.84 -0.75
CA SER A 29 6.88 19.45 -1.81
C SER A 29 7.02 17.97 -2.18
N GLN A 30 8.25 17.46 -2.28
CA GLN A 30 8.50 16.04 -2.56
C GLN A 30 8.03 15.16 -1.41
N LEU A 31 8.34 15.55 -0.16
CA LEU A 31 7.86 14.85 1.03
C LEU A 31 6.33 14.75 1.06
N VAL A 32 5.64 15.87 0.83
CA VAL A 32 4.16 15.90 0.80
C VAL A 32 3.60 15.05 -0.34
N THR A 33 4.25 15.08 -1.51
CA THR A 33 3.83 14.28 -2.67
C THR A 33 3.97 12.79 -2.39
N LEU A 34 5.08 12.35 -1.79
CA LEU A 34 5.31 10.96 -1.42
C LEU A 34 4.32 10.50 -0.34
N ALA A 35 4.17 11.27 0.74
CA ALA A 35 3.23 10.95 1.81
C ALA A 35 1.78 10.84 1.29
N LEU A 36 1.39 11.70 0.34
CA LEU A 36 0.08 11.62 -0.30
C LEU A 36 -0.06 10.36 -1.15
N ALA A 37 0.95 10.05 -1.97
CA ALA A 37 0.95 8.84 -2.81
C ALA A 37 0.87 7.57 -1.95
N GLU A 38 1.63 7.50 -0.86
CA GLU A 38 1.60 6.40 0.10
C GLU A 38 0.24 6.26 0.76
N LYS A 39 -0.36 7.37 1.23
CA LYS A 39 -1.68 7.35 1.86
C LYS A 39 -2.75 6.87 0.88
N LEU A 40 -2.73 7.36 -0.35
CA LEU A 40 -3.66 6.93 -1.40
C LEU A 40 -3.48 5.46 -1.73
N SER A 41 -2.25 5.00 -1.91
CA SER A 41 -1.98 3.59 -2.18
C SER A 41 -2.49 2.69 -1.06
N ALA A 42 -2.25 3.05 0.21
CA ALA A 42 -2.74 2.26 1.34
C ALA A 42 -4.28 2.19 1.39
N LEU A 43 -4.96 3.31 1.17
CA LEU A 43 -6.43 3.36 1.17
C LEU A 43 -7.02 2.58 -0.01
N MET A 44 -6.50 2.78 -1.22
CA MET A 44 -6.98 2.09 -2.42
C MET A 44 -6.72 0.59 -2.35
N THR A 45 -5.59 0.15 -1.79
CA THR A 45 -5.32 -1.29 -1.58
C THR A 45 -6.33 -1.90 -0.61
N GLN A 46 -6.66 -1.20 0.48
CA GLN A 46 -7.68 -1.68 1.41
C GLN A 46 -9.05 -1.83 0.74
N GLU A 47 -9.49 -0.82 0.00
CA GLU A 47 -10.76 -0.84 -0.75
C GLU A 47 -10.79 -1.98 -1.77
N TYR A 48 -9.72 -2.14 -2.55
CA TYR A 48 -9.58 -3.20 -3.54
C TYR A 48 -9.67 -4.60 -2.91
N LEU A 49 -8.96 -4.83 -1.81
CA LEU A 49 -9.00 -6.13 -1.12
C LEU A 49 -10.37 -6.41 -0.52
N ALA A 50 -11.05 -5.40 0.03
CA ALA A 50 -12.40 -5.52 0.56
C ALA A 50 -13.40 -5.90 -0.55
N GLU A 51 -13.41 -5.16 -1.65
CA GLU A 51 -14.27 -5.46 -2.81
C GLU A 51 -13.97 -6.86 -3.36
N ARG A 52 -12.69 -7.24 -3.43
CA ARG A 52 -12.32 -8.56 -3.95
C ARG A 52 -12.72 -9.69 -3.00
N ALA A 53 -12.71 -9.43 -1.70
CA ALA A 53 -13.15 -10.37 -0.66
C ALA A 53 -14.67 -10.63 -0.73
N GLU A 54 -15.49 -9.63 -1.06
CA GLU A 54 -16.94 -9.81 -1.29
C GLU A 54 -17.22 -10.81 -2.43
N ARG A 55 -16.37 -10.81 -3.44
CA ARG A 55 -16.43 -11.77 -4.55
C ARG A 55 -15.82 -13.14 -4.20
N GLY A 56 -15.23 -13.27 -3.02
CA GLY A 56 -14.62 -14.50 -2.52
C GLY A 56 -15.66 -15.51 -2.07
N ASN A 57 -15.36 -16.79 -2.22
CA ASN A 57 -16.19 -17.86 -1.65
C ASN A 57 -15.28 -18.90 -1.00
N ARG A 58 -15.32 -18.93 0.34
CA ARG A 58 -14.46 -19.79 1.15
C ARG A 58 -14.62 -21.28 0.80
N LYS A 59 -15.86 -21.75 0.62
CA LYS A 59 -16.14 -23.14 0.26
C LYS A 59 -15.59 -23.50 -1.12
N LYS A 60 -15.73 -22.63 -2.12
CA LYS A 60 -15.12 -22.85 -3.44
C LYS A 60 -13.61 -22.91 -3.37
N PHE A 61 -12.99 -22.07 -2.54
CA PHE A 61 -11.55 -22.09 -2.30
C PHE A 61 -11.11 -23.42 -1.66
N GLU A 62 -11.74 -23.84 -0.58
CA GLU A 62 -11.42 -25.11 0.10
C GLU A 62 -11.62 -26.32 -0.82
N ASN A 63 -12.71 -26.34 -1.60
CA ASN A 63 -12.95 -27.39 -2.59
C ASN A 63 -11.88 -27.43 -3.69
N ALA A 64 -11.31 -26.28 -4.07
CA ALA A 64 -10.21 -26.23 -5.02
C ALA A 64 -8.92 -26.74 -4.37
N MET A 65 -8.63 -26.32 -3.13
CA MET A 65 -7.46 -26.78 -2.37
C MET A 65 -7.48 -28.28 -2.11
N ALA A 66 -8.65 -28.88 -1.87
CA ALA A 66 -8.79 -30.33 -1.69
C ALA A 66 -8.42 -31.16 -2.93
N LYS A 67 -8.26 -30.53 -4.10
CA LYS A 67 -7.80 -31.21 -5.33
C LYS A 67 -6.28 -31.24 -5.46
N VAL A 68 -5.57 -30.46 -4.63
CA VAL A 68 -4.10 -30.48 -4.59
C VAL A 68 -3.68 -31.81 -3.99
N ALA A 69 -2.77 -32.51 -4.67
CA ALA A 69 -2.26 -33.78 -4.20
C ALA A 69 -1.45 -33.59 -2.91
N GLU A 70 -1.70 -34.44 -1.92
CA GLU A 70 -0.95 -34.46 -0.66
C GLU A 70 0.35 -35.25 -0.87
N THR A 71 1.28 -34.67 -1.61
CA THR A 71 2.58 -35.27 -1.95
C THR A 71 3.72 -34.33 -1.60
N GLU A 72 4.90 -34.89 -1.35
CA GLU A 72 6.09 -34.06 -1.13
C GLU A 72 6.37 -33.17 -2.35
N PRO A 73 6.88 -31.93 -2.13
CA PRO A 73 7.39 -31.10 -3.21
C PRO A 73 8.53 -31.80 -3.96
N GLU A 74 8.62 -31.52 -5.26
CA GLU A 74 9.74 -31.95 -6.08
C GLU A 74 11.06 -31.40 -5.53
N GLU A 75 12.17 -32.10 -5.81
CA GLU A 75 13.46 -31.83 -5.17
C GLU A 75 13.96 -30.38 -5.39
N HIS A 76 13.61 -29.76 -6.51
CA HIS A 76 13.96 -28.38 -6.83
C HIS A 76 13.00 -27.32 -6.25
N ASP A 77 11.84 -27.75 -5.74
CA ASP A 77 10.84 -26.89 -5.08
C ASP A 77 10.96 -26.94 -3.54
N ARG A 78 11.93 -27.69 -3.01
CA ARG A 78 12.26 -27.73 -1.59
C ARG A 78 13.09 -26.49 -1.22
N ILE A 79 12.69 -25.77 -0.17
CA ILE A 79 13.38 -24.57 0.37
C ILE A 79 14.50 -24.98 1.32
#